data_AF-A0A2M9CJS8-F1
#
_entry.id   AF-A0A2M9CJS8-F1
#
_cell.length_a   1.000
_cell.length_b   1.000
_cell.length_c   1.000
_cell.angle_alpha   90.00
_cell.angle_beta   90.00
_cell.angle_gamma   90.00
#
_symmetry.space_group_name_H-M   'P 1'
#
loop_
_entity.id
_entity.type
_entity.pdbx_description
1 polymer ?
#
loop_
_entity_poly.entity_id
_entity_poly.type
_entity_poly.pdbx_seq_one_letter_code
_entity_poly.pdbx_strand_id
1 'polypeptide(L)'
;MAEVFRATARVLLVDERDRLFLLLTKWPAAVDRPARWITPGGGIDPGESVTAAAIRELREETGLEIDDPGPVVHEERFRMERTDGHVDVGHATYFLHRTTAFEPSRDGWTPEELVDVLDARWWTLDELDATDEPMQPADLVSIARNVLQR
;
A
#
# COMPACT_ATOMS: atom_id res chain seq x y z
N MET A 1 -9.17 14.03 -22.78
CA MET A 1 -8.70 13.07 -21.77
C MET A 1 -7.36 13.58 -21.28
N ALA A 2 -7.27 14.00 -20.01
CA ALA A 2 -6.02 14.42 -19.42
C ALA A 2 -5.47 13.27 -18.57
N GLU A 3 -4.17 13.00 -18.71
CA GLU A 3 -3.46 12.03 -17.88
C GLU A 3 -2.93 12.74 -16.64
N VAL A 4 -3.15 12.13 -15.47
CA VAL A 4 -2.60 12.59 -14.20
C VAL A 4 -1.53 11.58 -13.80
N PHE A 5 -0.28 12.04 -13.71
CA PHE A 5 0.82 11.18 -13.29
C PHE A 5 0.90 11.12 -11.75
N ARG A 6 1.04 9.92 -11.20
CA ARG A 6 1.34 9.70 -9.78
C ARG A 6 2.52 8.74 -9.60
N ALA A 7 3.51 9.16 -8.81
CA ALA A 7 4.51 8.24 -8.27
C ALA A 7 4.13 7.89 -6.82
N THR A 8 4.27 6.63 -6.44
CA THR A 8 3.94 6.16 -5.09
C THR A 8 5.05 5.31 -4.51
N ALA A 9 5.25 5.43 -3.20
CA ALA A 9 6.10 4.57 -2.42
C ALA A 9 5.23 3.67 -1.54
N ARG A 10 5.49 2.36 -1.55
CA ARG A 10 4.68 1.33 -0.89
C ARG A 10 5.57 0.45 -0.03
N VAL A 11 5.04 -0.10 1.06
CA VAL A 11 5.82 -0.96 1.98
C VAL A 11 5.12 -2.30 2.19
N LEU A 12 5.77 -3.39 1.77
CA LEU A 12 5.46 -4.73 2.25
C LEU A 12 5.94 -4.79 3.71
N LEU A 13 5.04 -4.43 4.62
CA LEU A 13 5.31 -4.44 6.05
C LEU A 13 5.01 -5.84 6.60
N VAL A 14 6.06 -6.52 7.05
CA VAL A 14 5.99 -7.94 7.45
C VAL A 14 6.44 -8.12 8.89
N ASP A 15 5.69 -8.92 9.66
CA ASP A 15 6.04 -9.19 11.05
C ASP A 15 7.01 -10.37 11.23
N GLU A 16 7.31 -10.73 12.47
CA GLU A 16 8.19 -11.86 12.81
C GLU A 16 7.62 -13.24 12.47
N ARG A 17 6.36 -13.32 12.02
CA ARG A 17 5.63 -14.54 11.65
C ARG A 17 5.31 -14.58 10.15
N ASP A 18 5.96 -13.73 9.36
CA ASP A 18 5.71 -13.58 7.92
C ASP A 18 4.25 -13.18 7.59
N ARG A 19 3.57 -12.48 8.50
CA ARG A 19 2.27 -11.87 8.22
C ARG A 19 2.47 -10.52 7.57
N LEU A 20 1.67 -10.21 6.56
CA LEU A 20 1.67 -8.95 5.84
C LEU A 20 0.61 -8.01 6.41
N PHE A 21 1.00 -6.78 6.74
CA PHE A 21 0.03 -5.75 7.14
C PHE A 21 -0.59 -5.09 5.91
N LEU A 22 -1.93 -5.06 5.85
CA LEU A 22 -2.68 -4.48 4.73
C LEU A 22 -3.81 -3.57 5.23
N LEU A 23 -4.17 -2.62 4.37
CA LEU A 23 -5.27 -1.66 4.54
C LEU A 23 -6.35 -1.92 3.51
N LEU A 24 -7.61 -2.09 3.94
CA LEU A 24 -8.76 -2.19 3.04
C LEU A 24 -9.23 -0.78 2.70
N THR A 25 -9.10 -0.39 1.43
CA THR A 25 -9.37 0.99 1.00
C THR A 25 -10.41 1.06 -0.11
N LYS A 26 -11.27 2.07 -0.04
CA LYS A 26 -12.13 2.48 -1.15
C LYS A 26 -11.29 2.99 -2.31
N TRP A 27 -11.86 2.91 -3.51
CA TRP A 27 -11.35 3.68 -4.63
C TRP A 27 -11.84 5.12 -4.54
N PRO A 28 -11.15 6.09 -5.18
CA PRO A 28 -11.71 7.42 -5.38
C PRO A 28 -13.12 7.34 -5.99
N ALA A 29 -14.02 8.26 -5.63
CA ALA A 29 -15.41 8.24 -6.08
C ALA A 29 -15.60 8.19 -7.62
N ALA A 30 -14.59 8.64 -8.37
CA ALA A 30 -14.54 8.56 -9.83
C ALA A 30 -14.13 7.18 -10.37
N VAL A 31 -14.06 6.13 -9.55
CA VAL A 31 -13.69 4.76 -9.95
C VAL A 31 -14.71 3.80 -9.35
N ASP A 32 -15.55 3.23 -10.21
CA ASP A 32 -16.63 2.30 -9.81
C ASP A 32 -16.10 0.87 -9.66
N ARG A 33 -15.45 0.60 -8.52
CA ARG A 33 -14.88 -0.72 -8.18
C ARG A 33 -15.05 -1.00 -6.68
N PRO A 34 -15.14 -2.28 -6.27
CA PRO A 34 -15.17 -2.64 -4.85
C PRO A 34 -13.86 -2.23 -4.15
N ALA A 35 -13.93 -2.06 -2.83
CA ALA A 35 -12.76 -1.82 -2.00
C ALA A 35 -11.73 -2.95 -2.16
N ARG A 36 -10.45 -2.63 -1.90
CA ARG A 36 -9.35 -3.57 -2.05
C ARG A 36 -8.35 -3.46 -0.91
N TRP A 37 -7.65 -4.56 -0.64
CA TRP A 37 -6.51 -4.57 0.26
C TRP A 37 -5.25 -4.08 -0.46
N ILE A 38 -4.54 -3.16 0.19
CA ILE A 38 -3.29 -2.60 -0.33
C ILE A 38 -2.24 -2.56 0.78
N THR A 39 -0.97 -2.54 0.38
CA THR A 39 0.13 -2.24 1.30
C THR A 39 0.05 -0.79 1.77
N PRO A 40 0.52 -0.48 3.00
CA PRO A 40 0.72 0.90 3.40
C PRO A 40 1.63 1.65 2.41
N GLY A 41 1.39 2.94 2.28
CA GLY A 41 2.10 3.82 1.36
C GLY A 41 1.17 4.67 0.50
N GLY A 42 1.75 5.74 -0.05
CA GLY A 42 1.00 6.78 -0.73
C GLY A 42 1.84 7.54 -1.75
N GLY A 43 1.41 8.77 -2.01
CA GLY A 43 2.01 9.62 -3.04
C GLY A 43 3.38 10.14 -2.63
N ILE A 44 4.27 10.29 -3.60
CA ILE A 44 5.54 11.00 -3.40
C ILE A 44 5.30 12.49 -3.61
N ASP A 45 5.64 13.30 -2.61
CA ASP A 45 5.49 14.75 -2.68
C ASP A 45 6.54 15.41 -3.61
N PRO A 46 6.28 16.64 -4.13
CA PRO A 46 7.24 17.35 -4.96
C PRO A 46 8.58 17.57 -4.25
N GLY A 47 9.65 16.97 -4.79
CA GLY A 47 11.00 17.06 -4.23
C GLY A 47 11.29 16.03 -3.12
N GLU A 48 10.32 15.21 -2.75
CA GLU A 48 10.48 14.12 -1.79
C GLU A 48 11.18 12.92 -2.46
N SER A 49 12.05 12.22 -1.72
CA SER A 49 12.63 10.97 -2.21
C SER A 49 11.66 9.82 -2.01
N VAL A 50 11.74 8.78 -2.86
CA VAL A 50 10.89 7.59 -2.75
C VAL A 50 11.02 6.89 -1.39
N THR A 51 12.22 6.89 -0.81
CA THR A 51 12.49 6.36 0.53
C THR A 51 11.84 7.22 1.62
N ALA A 52 11.94 8.55 1.51
CA ALA A 52 11.32 9.46 2.48
C ALA A 52 9.79 9.34 2.46
N ALA A 53 9.19 9.23 1.27
CA ALA A 53 7.76 8.99 1.11
C ALA A 53 7.33 7.68 1.79
N ALA A 54 8.06 6.57 1.59
CA ALA A 54 7.76 5.30 2.24
C ALA A 54 7.77 5.41 3.78
N ILE A 55 8.78 6.09 4.34
CA ILE A 55 8.91 6.29 5.80
C ILE A 55 7.76 7.17 6.33
N ARG A 56 7.48 8.28 5.66
CA ARG A 56 6.42 9.22 6.06
C ARG A 56 5.06 8.55 6.07
N GLU A 57 4.70 7.89 4.97
CA GLU A 57 3.40 7.23 4.81
C GLU A 57 3.23 6.10 5.82
N LEU A 58 4.27 5.27 6.03
CA LEU A 58 4.20 4.20 7.03
C LEU A 58 3.95 4.74 8.44
N ARG A 59 4.62 5.84 8.81
CA ARG A 59 4.40 6.52 10.09
C ARG A 59 2.98 7.08 10.18
N GLU A 60 2.49 7.73 9.13
CA GLU A 60 1.16 8.36 9.10
C GLU A 60 0.04 7.31 9.20
N GLU A 61 0.14 6.21 8.46
CA GLU A 61 -0.90 5.19 8.38
C GLU A 61 -0.87 4.19 9.55
N THR A 62 0.29 3.98 10.18
CA THR A 62 0.45 2.91 11.20
C THR A 62 0.98 3.39 12.54
N GLY A 63 1.62 4.56 12.59
CA GLY A 63 2.36 5.05 13.76
C GLY A 63 3.77 4.46 13.90
N LEU A 64 4.20 3.58 12.98
CA LEU A 64 5.53 2.96 13.03
C LEU A 64 6.63 3.94 12.58
N GLU A 65 7.57 4.24 13.46
CA GLU A 65 8.74 5.07 13.17
C GLU A 65 9.92 4.18 12.73
N ILE A 66 10.45 4.48 11.54
CA ILE A 66 11.59 3.76 10.93
C ILE A 66 12.54 4.75 10.28
N ASP A 67 13.84 4.40 10.24
CA ASP A 67 14.86 5.21 9.54
C ASP A 67 15.13 4.71 8.12
N ASP A 68 14.76 3.46 7.82
CA ASP A 68 14.99 2.79 6.53
C ASP A 68 13.81 1.85 6.20
N PRO A 69 13.11 2.04 5.05
CA PRO A 69 12.05 1.15 4.61
C PRO A 69 12.59 -0.19 4.07
N GLY A 70 13.91 -0.35 3.94
CA GLY A 70 14.56 -1.57 3.47
C GLY A 70 14.76 -1.60 1.95
N PRO A 71 15.03 -2.78 1.36
CA PRO A 71 15.30 -2.88 -0.06
C PRO A 71 14.02 -2.70 -0.90
N VAL A 72 14.18 -2.13 -2.10
CA VAL A 72 13.15 -2.21 -3.15
C VAL A 72 13.06 -3.65 -3.63
N VAL A 73 11.84 -4.20 -3.61
CA VAL A 73 11.57 -5.60 -3.99
C VAL A 73 10.65 -5.74 -5.19
N HIS A 74 9.90 -4.69 -5.54
CA HIS A 74 9.03 -4.68 -6.71
C HIS A 74 8.80 -3.25 -7.21
N GLU A 75 8.61 -3.11 -8.51
CA GLU A 75 8.26 -1.85 -9.16
C GLU A 75 7.28 -2.12 -10.30
N GLU A 76 6.22 -1.33 -10.40
CA GLU A 76 5.24 -1.47 -11.47
C GLU A 76 4.78 -0.12 -12.01
N ARG A 77 4.30 -0.13 -13.26
CA ARG A 77 3.53 0.98 -13.82
C ARG A 77 2.07 0.62 -13.81
N PHE A 78 1.23 1.56 -13.41
CA PHE A 78 -0.22 1.37 -13.43
C PHE A 78 -0.90 2.38 -14.34
N ARG A 79 -2.09 1.99 -14.81
CA ARG A 79 -3.04 2.83 -15.52
C ARG A 79 -4.43 2.54 -14.99
N MET A 80 -5.12 3.58 -14.54
CA MET A 80 -6.46 3.49 -13.99
C MET A 80 -7.36 4.52 -14.66
N GLU A 81 -8.41 4.03 -15.31
CA GLU A 81 -9.42 4.86 -15.93
C GLU A 81 -10.44 5.33 -14.88
N ARG A 82 -10.84 6.59 -14.98
CA ARG A 82 -11.88 7.20 -14.15
C ARG A 82 -13.16 7.39 -14.94
N THR A 83 -14.29 7.38 -14.24
CA THR A 83 -15.63 7.61 -14.80
C THR A 83 -15.82 9.04 -15.31
N ASP A 84 -15.00 9.99 -14.87
CA ASP A 84 -15.00 11.38 -15.33
C ASP A 84 -14.17 11.61 -16.63
N GLY A 85 -13.61 10.55 -17.21
CA GLY A 85 -12.82 10.60 -18.46
C GLY A 85 -11.35 10.97 -18.28
N HIS A 86 -10.86 11.12 -17.04
CA HIS A 86 -9.44 11.20 -16.74
C HIS A 86 -8.82 9.80 -16.63
N VAL A 87 -7.49 9.75 -16.74
CA VAL A 87 -6.72 8.54 -16.51
C VAL A 87 -5.60 8.84 -15.54
N ASP A 88 -5.55 8.10 -14.44
CA ASP A 88 -4.38 8.08 -13.57
C ASP A 88 -3.37 7.12 -14.17
N VAL A 89 -2.16 7.61 -14.41
CA VAL A 89 -1.01 6.80 -14.81
C VAL A 89 0.06 6.98 -13.76
N GLY A 90 0.90 5.97 -13.55
CA GLY A 90 1.87 6.11 -12.49
C GLY A 90 2.89 5.01 -12.39
N HIS A 91 3.70 5.16 -11.36
CA HIS A 91 4.73 4.21 -10.99
C HIS A 91 4.66 3.97 -9.49
N ALA A 92 4.63 2.69 -9.09
CA ALA A 92 4.67 2.29 -7.70
C ALA A 92 5.98 1.55 -7.42
N THR A 93 6.70 1.99 -6.40
CA THR A 93 7.91 1.33 -5.88
C THR A 93 7.57 0.70 -4.54
N TYR A 94 7.86 -0.59 -4.38
CA TYR A 94 7.57 -1.36 -3.19
C TYR A 94 8.85 -1.74 -2.45
N PHE A 95 8.91 -1.36 -1.17
CA PHE A 95 9.97 -1.73 -0.23
C PHE A 95 9.54 -2.94 0.60
N LEU A 96 10.52 -3.68 1.15
CA LEU A 96 10.28 -4.71 2.15
C LEU A 96 10.82 -4.24 3.51
N HIS A 97 9.93 -4.09 4.48
CA HIS A 97 10.30 -3.76 5.86
C HIS A 97 9.83 -4.85 6.82
N ARG A 98 10.74 -5.36 7.66
CA ARG A 98 10.42 -6.33 8.71
C ARG A 98 10.31 -5.64 10.07
N THR A 99 9.28 -5.98 10.83
CA THR A 99 9.02 -5.43 12.16
C THR A 99 8.52 -6.51 13.12
N THR A 100 8.30 -6.16 14.38
CA THR A 100 7.49 -6.98 15.30
C THR A 100 6.03 -6.60 15.17
N ALA A 101 5.11 -7.56 15.24
CA ALA A 101 3.68 -7.27 15.17
C ALA A 101 3.25 -6.22 16.22
N PHE A 102 2.43 -5.27 15.80
CA PHE A 102 1.87 -4.21 16.63
C PHE A 102 0.43 -3.92 16.24
N GLU A 103 -0.28 -3.22 17.13
CA GLU A 103 -1.61 -2.68 16.81
C GLU A 103 -1.41 -1.31 16.12
N PRO A 104 -1.79 -1.17 14.83
CA PRO A 104 -1.64 0.09 14.12
C PRO A 104 -2.48 1.19 14.77
N SER A 105 -1.89 2.36 14.94
CA SER A 105 -2.63 3.53 15.41
C SER A 105 -3.27 4.27 14.22
N ARG A 106 -4.52 4.71 14.41
CA ARG A 106 -5.22 5.64 13.49
C ARG A 106 -5.26 7.07 14.03
N ASP A 107 -4.54 7.36 15.12
CA ASP A 107 -4.63 8.65 15.83
C ASP A 107 -4.12 9.83 14.98
N GLY A 108 -3.30 9.56 13.97
CA GLY A 108 -2.75 10.55 13.05
C GLY A 108 -3.53 10.74 11.74
N TRP A 109 -4.61 10.00 11.52
CA TRP A 109 -5.30 9.98 10.23
C TRP A 109 -6.12 11.24 9.99
N THR A 110 -6.09 11.73 8.77
CA THR A 110 -6.96 12.80 8.28
C THR A 110 -8.43 12.35 8.23
N PRO A 111 -9.39 13.28 8.25
CA PRO A 111 -10.81 12.94 8.09
C PRO A 111 -11.09 12.13 6.81
N GLU A 112 -10.40 12.44 5.72
CA GLU A 112 -10.51 11.73 4.45
C GLU A 112 -10.02 10.27 4.55
N GLU A 113 -8.88 10.04 5.19
CA GLU A 113 -8.33 8.69 5.38
C GLU A 113 -9.23 7.82 6.28
N LEU A 114 -9.84 8.41 7.31
CA LEU A 114 -10.82 7.72 8.15
C LEU A 114 -12.09 7.30 7.38
N VAL A 115 -12.40 7.96 6.26
CA VAL A 115 -13.52 7.58 5.38
C VAL A 115 -13.11 6.51 4.37
N ASP A 116 -11.87 6.61 3.86
CA ASP A 116 -11.41 5.79 2.74
C ASP A 116 -10.87 4.44 3.16
N VAL A 117 -10.28 4.32 4.36
CA VAL A 117 -9.76 3.06 4.88
C VAL A 117 -10.80 2.41 5.80
N LEU A 118 -11.32 1.27 5.36
CA LEU A 118 -12.42 0.55 5.98
C LEU A 118 -11.95 -0.44 7.04
N ASP A 119 -10.77 -1.01 6.84
CA ASP A 119 -10.21 -2.01 7.74
C ASP A 119 -8.67 -2.03 7.64
N ALA A 120 -8.01 -2.57 8.65
CA ALA A 120 -6.57 -2.70 8.72
C ALA A 120 -6.23 -3.96 9.50
N ARG A 121 -5.46 -4.88 8.91
CA ARG A 121 -5.11 -6.13 9.61
C ARG A 121 -3.82 -6.77 9.10
N TRP A 122 -3.25 -7.58 9.98
CA TRP A 122 -2.19 -8.52 9.65
C TRP A 122 -2.78 -9.78 9.03
N TRP A 123 -2.24 -10.18 7.88
CA TRP A 123 -2.64 -11.36 7.12
C TRP A 123 -1.52 -12.37 7.03
N THR A 124 -1.80 -13.63 7.35
CA THR A 124 -0.91 -14.73 6.93
C THR A 124 -0.97 -14.94 5.42
N LEU A 125 0.09 -15.48 4.82
CA LEU A 125 0.09 -15.81 3.39
C LEU A 125 -0.98 -16.86 3.03
N ASP A 126 -1.31 -17.75 3.97
CA ASP A 126 -2.36 -18.76 3.75
C ASP A 126 -3.76 -18.16 3.78
N GLU A 127 -4.02 -17.16 4.62
CA GLU A 127 -5.29 -16.39 4.58
C GLU A 127 -5.42 -15.60 3.27
N LEU A 128 -4.31 -15.04 2.77
CA LEU A 128 -4.29 -14.32 1.49
C LEU A 128 -4.57 -15.25 0.30
N ASP A 129 -4.12 -16.51 0.35
CA ASP A 129 -4.42 -17.50 -0.69
C ASP A 129 -5.87 -18.03 -0.63
N ALA A 130 -6.47 -18.02 0.56
CA ALA A 130 -7.82 -18.56 0.78
C ALA A 130 -8.94 -17.53 0.56
N THR A 131 -8.61 -16.25 0.41
CA THR A 131 -9.59 -15.17 0.23
C THR A 131 -9.81 -14.84 -1.25
N ASP A 132 -11.03 -14.42 -1.57
CA ASP A 132 -11.39 -13.83 -2.87
C ASP A 132 -11.45 -12.29 -2.80
N GLU A 133 -11.02 -11.69 -1.69
CA GLU A 133 -11.03 -10.24 -1.52
C GLU A 133 -10.05 -9.54 -2.48
N PRO A 134 -10.46 -8.46 -3.17
CA PRO A 134 -9.59 -7.78 -4.13
C PRO A 134 -8.32 -7.22 -3.47
N MET A 135 -7.18 -7.34 -4.15
CA MET A 135 -5.90 -6.78 -3.72
C MET A 135 -5.29 -5.88 -4.79
N GLN A 136 -4.42 -4.97 -4.37
CA GLN A 136 -3.55 -4.23 -5.28
C GLN A 136 -2.10 -4.21 -4.78
N PRO A 137 -1.13 -4.62 -5.63
CA PRO A 137 -1.31 -5.14 -6.98
C PRO A 137 -2.01 -6.50 -7.01
N ALA A 138 -2.51 -6.91 -8.19
CA ALA A 138 -3.26 -8.16 -8.32
C ALA A 138 -2.40 -9.41 -8.02
N ASP A 139 -1.09 -9.31 -8.19
CA ASP A 139 -0.09 -10.34 -7.90
C ASP A 139 0.62 -10.12 -6.55
N LEU A 140 0.08 -9.28 -5.67
CA LEU A 140 0.67 -8.96 -4.35
C LEU A 140 1.08 -10.20 -3.55
N VAL A 141 0.23 -11.24 -3.53
CA VAL A 141 0.51 -12.48 -2.80
C VAL A 141 1.71 -13.22 -3.38
N SER A 142 1.82 -13.25 -4.72
CA SER A 142 2.96 -13.85 -5.42
C SER A 142 4.25 -13.07 -5.14
N ILE A 143 4.17 -11.73 -5.15
CA ILE A 143 5.30 -10.85 -4.80
C ILE A 143 5.75 -11.13 -3.36
N ALA A 144 4.83 -11.14 -2.40
CA ALA A 144 5.12 -11.40 -0.99
C ALA A 144 5.80 -12.78 -0.78
N ARG A 145 5.29 -13.84 -1.41
CA ARG A 145 5.90 -15.18 -1.34
C ARG A 145 7.34 -15.17 -1.88
N ASN A 146 7.56 -14.54 -3.03
CA ASN A 146 8.87 -14.50 -3.67
C ASN A 146 9.94 -13.77 -2.85
N VAL A 147 9.54 -12.78 -2.05
CA VAL A 147 10.49 -11.99 -1.23
C VAL A 147 10.70 -12.61 0.15
N LEU A 148 9.73 -13.33 0.70
CA LEU A 148 9.81 -13.95 2.04
C LEU A 148 10.45 -15.34 2.04
N GLN A 149 10.47 -16.04 0.91
CA GLN A 149 11.09 -17.36 0.77
C GLN A 149 12.59 -17.30 0.41
N ARG A 150 13.21 -16.11 0.44
CA ARG A 150 14.64 -15.89 0.17
C ARG A 150 15.41 -15.70 1.48
#